data_AF-A0A851CE66-F1
#
_entry.id   AF-A0A851CE66-F1
#
_cell.length_a   1.000
_cell.length_b   1.000
_cell.length_c   1.000
_cell.angle_alpha   90.00
_cell.angle_beta   90.00
_cell.angle_gamma   90.00
#
_symmetry.space_group_name_H-M   'P 1'
#
loop_
_entity.id
_entity.type
_entity.pdbx_description
1 polymer ?
#
loop_
_entity_poly.entity_id
_entity_poly.type
_entity_poly.pdbx_seq_one_letter_code
_entity_poly.pdbx_strand_id
1 'polypeptide(L)'
;ALCKSLDEALSLWKQLLESPGIPDVRSPEQTVTSLHLLATLYQLLAKPIPALESFLLLRSLCRRLGDIPGTAGALCHLSRLLFQLECPTHAQVSLGRTLGTSPE
;
A
#
# COMPACT_ATOMS: atom_id res chain seq x y z
N ALA A 1 -16.74 -15.25 6.47
CA ALA A 1 -16.24 -15.79 5.20
C ALA A 1 -15.40 -14.75 4.45
N LEU A 2 -15.95 -13.58 4.09
CA LEU A 2 -15.28 -12.55 3.29
C LEU A 2 -13.93 -12.03 3.86
N CYS A 3 -13.82 -11.84 5.17
CA CYS A 3 -12.54 -11.43 5.77
C CYS A 3 -11.44 -12.50 5.59
N LYS A 4 -11.77 -13.79 5.67
CA LYS A 4 -10.77 -14.86 5.56
C LYS A 4 -10.15 -14.89 4.16
N SER A 5 -10.97 -14.77 3.12
CA SER A 5 -10.49 -14.72 1.73
C SER A 5 -9.64 -13.48 1.46
N LEU A 6 -9.92 -12.34 2.10
CA LEU A 6 -9.08 -11.15 1.98
C LEU A 6 -7.74 -11.35 2.69
N ASP A 7 -7.75 -11.94 3.89
CA ASP A 7 -6.55 -12.22 4.67
C ASP A 7 -5.63 -13.24 3.96
N GLU A 8 -6.22 -14.26 3.32
CA GLU A 8 -5.51 -15.19 2.43
C GLU A 8 -4.93 -14.48 1.20
N ALA A 9 -5.71 -13.62 0.53
CA ALA A 9 -5.23 -12.84 -0.61
C ALA A 9 -4.05 -11.94 -0.21
N LEU A 10 -4.12 -11.27 0.94
CA LEU A 10 -3.04 -10.45 1.46
C LEU A 10 -1.77 -11.28 1.74
N SER A 11 -1.92 -12.48 2.29
CA SER A 11 -0.80 -13.42 2.48
C SER A 11 -0.12 -13.76 1.15
N LEU A 12 -0.90 -14.07 0.11
CA LEU A 12 -0.39 -14.37 -1.23
C LEU A 12 0.34 -13.16 -1.84
N TRP A 13 -0.20 -11.94 -1.67
CA TRP A 13 0.49 -10.73 -2.11
C TRP A 13 1.82 -10.49 -1.40
N LYS A 14 1.88 -10.75 -0.08
CA LYS A 14 3.12 -10.66 0.69
C LYS A 14 4.17 -11.64 0.17
N GLN A 15 3.78 -12.89 -0.09
CA GLN A 15 4.67 -13.91 -0.66
C GLN A 15 5.16 -13.52 -2.07
N LEU A 16 4.25 -13.07 -2.94
CA LEU A 16 4.60 -12.68 -4.31
C LEU A 16 5.57 -11.50 -4.36
N LEU A 17 5.42 -10.54 -3.45
CA LEU A 17 6.21 -9.29 -3.42
C LEU A 17 7.40 -9.34 -2.46
N GLU A 18 7.62 -10.48 -1.80
CA GLU A 18 8.76 -10.71 -0.91
C GLU A 18 10.09 -10.59 -1.65
N SER A 19 10.16 -11.13 -2.88
CA SER A 19 11.35 -11.01 -3.71
C SER A 19 11.58 -9.56 -4.15
N PRO A 20 12.81 -9.05 -4.07
CA PRO A 20 13.14 -7.74 -4.60
C PRO A 20 13.12 -7.79 -6.14
N GLY A 21 12.28 -6.97 -6.77
CA GLY A 21 12.17 -6.91 -8.23
C GLY A 21 10.73 -6.72 -8.70
N ILE A 22 10.56 -6.54 -10.00
CA ILE A 22 9.24 -6.51 -10.64
C ILE A 22 8.74 -7.96 -10.68
N PRO A 23 7.58 -8.29 -10.08
CA PRO A 23 7.07 -9.65 -10.10
C PRO A 23 6.71 -10.05 -11.54
N ASP A 24 6.91 -11.32 -11.88
CA ASP A 24 6.53 -11.86 -13.19
C ASP A 24 5.00 -12.06 -13.24
N VAL A 25 4.30 -10.98 -13.59
CA VAL A 25 2.84 -10.91 -13.66
C VAL A 25 2.41 -10.54 -15.06
N ARG A 26 1.25 -11.05 -15.48
CA ARG A 26 0.71 -10.83 -16.83
C ARG A 26 0.53 -9.34 -17.18
N SER A 27 0.12 -8.52 -16.21
CA SER A 27 0.03 -7.05 -16.37
C SER A 27 0.35 -6.37 -15.03
N PRO A 28 1.37 -5.49 -14.99
CA PRO A 28 1.70 -4.75 -13.78
C PRO A 28 0.60 -3.75 -13.40
N GLU A 29 -0.10 -3.15 -14.37
CA GLU A 29 -1.18 -2.18 -14.13
C GLU A 29 -2.39 -2.83 -13.46
N GLN A 30 -2.78 -4.01 -13.94
CA GLN A 30 -3.84 -4.83 -13.32
C GLN A 30 -3.44 -5.22 -11.89
N THR A 31 -2.18 -5.61 -11.70
CA THR A 31 -1.62 -6.01 -10.39
C THR A 31 -1.70 -4.85 -9.38
N VAL A 32 -1.29 -3.64 -9.78
CA VAL A 32 -1.40 -2.42 -8.98
C VAL A 32 -2.87 -2.14 -8.63
N THR A 33 -3.78 -2.25 -9.60
CA THR A 33 -5.21 -2.00 -9.41
C THR A 33 -5.83 -3.01 -8.43
N SER A 34 -5.53 -4.30 -8.57
CA SER A 34 -6.01 -5.36 -7.68
C SER A 34 -5.52 -5.16 -6.24
N LEU A 35 -4.26 -4.77 -6.06
CA LEU A 35 -3.69 -4.52 -4.74
C LEU A 35 -4.26 -3.25 -4.10
N HIS A 36 -4.53 -2.20 -4.88
CA HIS A 36 -5.25 -1.02 -4.42
C HIS A 36 -6.67 -1.39 -3.94
N LEU A 37 -7.41 -2.20 -4.72
CA LEU A 37 -8.74 -2.68 -4.34
C LEU A 37 -8.73 -3.43 -3.01
N LEU A 38 -7.75 -4.32 -2.79
CA LEU A 38 -7.58 -5.02 -1.52
C LEU A 38 -7.41 -4.05 -0.35
N ALA A 39 -6.54 -3.03 -0.50
CA ALA A 39 -6.31 -2.02 0.53
C ALA A 39 -7.60 -1.23 0.86
N THR A 40 -8.33 -0.79 -0.17
CA THR A 40 -9.59 -0.06 -0.01
C THR A 40 -10.68 -0.92 0.62
N LEU A 41 -10.77 -2.21 0.28
CA LEU A 41 -11.70 -3.13 0.94
C LEU A 41 -11.42 -3.24 2.44
N TYR A 42 -10.15 -3.33 2.84
CA TYR A 42 -9.80 -3.32 4.26
C TYR A 42 -10.13 -1.99 4.95
N GLN A 43 -9.98 -0.84 4.27
CA GLN A 43 -10.45 0.44 4.80
C GLN A 43 -11.96 0.44 5.03
N LEU A 44 -12.75 -0.03 4.06
CA LEU A 44 -14.21 -0.10 4.16
C LEU A 44 -14.68 -1.06 5.27
N LEU A 45 -13.90 -2.12 5.55
CA LEU A 45 -14.14 -3.05 6.64
C LEU A 45 -13.65 -2.54 8.01
N ALA A 46 -13.20 -1.28 8.10
CA ALA A 46 -12.62 -0.68 9.31
C ALA A 46 -11.49 -1.54 9.91
N LYS A 47 -10.68 -2.17 9.05
CA LYS A 47 -9.49 -2.95 9.41
C LYS A 47 -8.23 -2.17 9.02
N PRO A 48 -7.78 -1.23 9.87
CA PRO A 48 -6.74 -0.29 9.49
C PRO A 48 -5.36 -0.95 9.32
N ILE A 49 -5.03 -1.99 10.11
CA ILE A 49 -3.72 -2.64 10.03
C ILE A 49 -3.54 -3.37 8.69
N PRO A 50 -4.45 -4.27 8.25
CA PRO A 50 -4.33 -4.90 6.93
C PRO A 50 -4.41 -3.91 5.76
N ALA A 51 -5.17 -2.82 5.90
CA ALA A 51 -5.20 -1.74 4.90
C ALA A 51 -3.82 -1.06 4.77
N LEU A 52 -3.17 -0.77 5.90
CA LEU A 52 -1.84 -0.17 5.94
C LEU A 52 -0.81 -1.08 5.26
N GLU A 53 -0.80 -2.37 5.60
CA GLU A 53 0.09 -3.36 4.97
C GLU A 53 -0.13 -3.42 3.45
N SER A 54 -1.39 -3.44 3.01
CA SER A 54 -1.74 -3.48 1.59
C SER A 54 -1.25 -2.23 0.84
N PHE A 55 -1.41 -1.03 1.41
CA PHE A 55 -0.89 0.20 0.81
C PHE A 55 0.66 0.28 0.83
N LEU A 56 1.32 -0.31 1.82
CA LEU A 56 2.78 -0.41 1.84
C LEU A 56 3.30 -1.33 0.73
N LEU A 57 2.63 -2.46 0.49
CA LEU A 57 2.91 -3.34 -0.64
C LEU A 57 2.68 -2.61 -1.97
N LEU A 58 1.55 -1.89 -2.10
CA LEU A 58 1.22 -1.10 -3.29
C LEU A 58 2.30 -0.07 -3.60
N ARG A 59 2.71 0.72 -2.59
CA ARG A 59 3.80 1.69 -2.72
C ARG A 59 5.10 1.01 -3.19
N SER A 60 5.44 -0.14 -2.60
CA SER A 60 6.64 -0.88 -2.98
C SER A 60 6.59 -1.30 -4.45
N LEU A 61 5.45 -1.83 -4.90
CA LEU A 61 5.23 -2.25 -6.28
C LEU A 61 5.30 -1.06 -7.27
N CYS A 62 4.53 0.01 -7.03
CA CYS A 62 4.56 1.22 -7.88
C CYS A 62 5.98 1.79 -8.00
N ARG A 63 6.73 1.84 -6.90
CA ARG A 63 8.12 2.31 -6.91
C ARG A 63 9.03 1.40 -7.75
N ARG A 64 8.88 0.07 -7.66
CA ARG A 64 9.64 -0.88 -8.48
C ARG A 64 9.31 -0.77 -9.97
N LEU A 65 8.07 -0.41 -10.29
CA LEU A 65 7.61 -0.18 -11.67
C LEU A 65 7.99 1.20 -12.23
N GLY A 66 8.55 2.10 -11.41
CA GLY A 66 8.80 3.49 -11.82
C GLY A 66 7.54 4.36 -11.91
N ASP A 67 6.41 3.89 -11.38
CA ASP A 67 5.13 4.60 -11.34
C ASP A 67 5.15 5.66 -10.22
N ILE A 68 5.64 6.85 -10.57
CA ILE A 68 5.73 8.01 -9.65
C ILE A 68 4.33 8.43 -9.17
N PRO A 69 3.30 8.61 -10.04
CA PRO A 69 1.96 8.96 -9.59
C PRO A 69 1.35 7.93 -8.64
N GLY A 70 1.45 6.63 -8.94
CA GLY A 70 0.94 5.57 -8.08
C GLY A 70 1.67 5.49 -6.74
N THR A 71 2.98 5.74 -6.72
CA THR A 71 3.78 5.82 -5.49
C THR A 71 3.31 6.97 -4.60
N ALA A 72 3.12 8.16 -5.17
CA ALA A 72 2.60 9.32 -4.46
C ALA A 72 1.18 9.08 -3.95
N GLY A 73 0.30 8.52 -4.78
CA GLY A 73 -1.07 8.15 -4.41
C GLY A 73 -1.11 7.19 -3.23
N ALA A 74 -0.32 6.10 -3.27
CA ALA A 74 -0.24 5.14 -2.17
C ALA A 74 0.24 5.79 -0.86
N LEU A 75 1.22 6.69 -0.92
CA LEU A 75 1.69 7.43 0.25
C LEU A 75 0.65 8.42 0.80
N CYS A 76 -0.14 9.08 -0.05
CA CYS A 76 -1.26 9.91 0.40
C CYS A 76 -2.30 9.07 1.17
N HIS A 77 -2.64 7.88 0.66
CA HIS A 77 -3.54 6.96 1.35
C HIS A 77 -2.97 6.49 2.70
N LEU A 78 -1.67 6.16 2.76
CA LEU A 78 -0.98 5.81 4.01
C LEU A 78 -1.02 6.95 5.02
N SER A 79 -0.72 8.18 4.59
CA SER A 79 -0.71 9.36 5.46
C SER A 79 -2.08 9.62 6.07
N ARG A 80 -3.14 9.52 5.25
CA ARG A 80 -4.54 9.63 5.72
C ARG A 80 -4.89 8.55 6.74
N LEU A 81 -4.50 7.30 6.48
CA LEU A 81 -4.80 6.18 7.38
C LEU A 81 -4.07 6.31 8.72
N LEU A 82 -2.80 6.74 8.71
CA LEU A 82 -2.02 6.96 9.93
C LEU A 82 -2.58 8.12 10.77
N PHE A 83 -3.11 9.15 10.12
CA PHE A 83 -3.81 10.24 10.81
C PHE A 83 -5.09 9.74 11.49
N GLN A 84 -5.88 8.90 10.81
CA GLN A 84 -7.11 8.30 11.36
C GLN A 84 -6.85 7.35 12.54
N LEU A 85 -5.67 6.76 12.62
CA LEU A 85 -5.25 5.87 13.72
C LEU A 85 -4.72 6.63 14.95
N GLU A 86 -4.88 7.96 14.99
CA GLU A 86 -4.33 8.82 16.06
C GLU A 86 -2.82 8.59 16.28
N CYS A 87 -2.11 8.25 15.21
CA CYS A 87 -0.66 8.09 15.18
C CYS A 87 0.00 9.26 14.40
N PRO A 88 -0.16 10.52 14.84
CA PRO A 88 0.16 11.72 14.05
C PRO A 88 1.64 11.83 13.70
N THR A 89 2.54 11.33 14.56
CA THR A 89 3.98 11.31 14.31
C THR A 89 4.36 10.45 13.09
N HIS A 90 3.68 9.33 12.85
CA HIS A 90 3.93 8.48 11.69
C HIS A 90 3.31 9.05 10.40
N ALA A 91 2.18 9.76 10.51
CA ALA A 91 1.55 10.44 9.39
C ALA A 91 2.45 11.55 8.82
N GLN A 92 3.10 12.35 9.66
CA GLN A 92 3.99 13.43 9.22
C GLN A 92 5.22 12.92 8.45
N VAL A 93 5.85 11.85 8.91
CA VAL A 93 7.00 11.23 8.21
C VAL A 93 6.60 10.70 6.83
N SER A 94 5.37 10.20 6.70
CA SER A 94 4.82 9.70 5.43
C SER A 94 4.58 10.82 4.42
N LEU A 95 4.04 11.94 4.91
CA LEU A 95 3.70 13.13 4.12
C LEU A 95 4.96 13.94 3.72
N GLY A 96 5.97 14.01 4.58
CA GLY A 96 7.27 14.62 4.25
C GLY A 96 7.96 13.90 3.09
N ARG A 97 7.90 12.56 3.06
CA ARG A 97 8.42 11.77 1.93
C ARG A 97 7.65 11.98 0.62
N THR A 98 6.34 12.27 0.67
CA THR A 98 5.59 12.62 -0.57
C THR A 98 5.93 13.99 -1.11
N LEU A 99 6.25 14.93 -0.23
CA LEU A 99 6.53 16.32 -0.59
C LEU A 99 8.01 16.55 -0.94
N GLY A 100 8.84 15.51 -0.93
CA GLY A 100 10.27 15.62 -1.26
C GLY A 100 11.10 16.31 -0.20
N THR A 101 10.56 16.55 1.00
CA THR A 101 11.33 17.05 2.14
C THR A 101 12.04 15.87 2.80
N SER A 102 13.16 15.45 2.21
CA SER A 102 14.14 14.61 2.89
C SER A 102 14.78 15.44 4.01
N PRO A 103 14.67 15.06 5.29
CA PRO A 103 15.60 15.57 6.27
C PRO A 103 16.91 14.80 6.08
N GLU A 104 18.00 15.54 5.86
CA GLU A 104 19.34 15.08 6.24
C GLU A 104 19.41 14.85 7.76
#